data_AF-A0A2K1ILY7-F1
#
_entry.id   AF-A0A2K1ILY7-F1
#
_cell.length_a   1.000
_cell.length_b   1.000
_cell.length_c   1.000
_cell.angle_alpha   90.00
_cell.angle_beta   90.00
_cell.angle_gamma   90.00
#
_symmetry.space_group_name_H-M   'P 1'
#
loop_
_entity.id
_entity.type
_entity.pdbx_description
1 polymer ?
#
loop_
_entity_poly.entity_id
_entity_poly.type
_entity_poly.pdbx_seq_one_letter_code
_entity_poly.pdbx_strand_id
1 'polypeptide(L)' 'MGETDAPARTGPLKLSDSMCAPQYAASLKCLDEANYDKSKCQDHFDAYKECKKQEVTVMFNFLREHFK' A
#
# COMPACT_ATOMS: atom_id res chain seq x y z
N MET A 1 14.07 -10.32 16.75
CA MET A 1 12.86 -9.58 16.31
C MET A 1 13.12 -9.25 14.85
N GLY A 2 12.29 -9.73 13.92
CA GLY A 2 12.66 -9.92 12.51
C GLY A 2 12.96 -8.63 11.75
N GLU A 3 14.22 -8.49 11.36
CA GLU A 3 14.69 -7.61 10.29
C GLU A 3 14.36 -8.25 8.95
N THR A 4 13.58 -7.56 8.10
CA THR A 4 13.49 -7.89 6.68
C THR A 4 14.38 -6.93 5.91
N ASP A 5 15.61 -7.41 5.73
CA ASP A 5 16.56 -7.03 4.69
C ASP A 5 15.88 -7.00 3.32
N ALA A 6 16.00 -5.86 2.64
CA ALA A 6 15.43 -5.62 1.31
C ALA A 6 16.49 -5.88 0.24
N PRO A 7 16.33 -6.90 -0.62
CA PRO A 7 17.08 -6.95 -1.86
C PRO A 7 16.30 -6.31 -3.00
N ALA A 8 16.92 -5.30 -3.60
CA ALA A 8 16.58 -4.70 -4.88
C ALA A 8 16.12 -5.76 -5.90
N ARG A 9 14.87 -5.67 -6.36
CA ARG A 9 14.36 -6.48 -7.47
C ARG A 9 13.56 -5.62 -8.42
N THR A 10 14.18 -5.35 -9.57
CA THR A 10 13.56 -4.86 -10.80
C THR A 10 12.44 -5.83 -11.21
N GLY A 11 11.21 -5.46 -10.88
CA GLY A 11 9.98 -6.20 -11.15
C GLY A 11 8.79 -5.31 -10.78
N PRO A 12 7.56 -5.65 -11.20
CA PRO A 12 6.39 -4.85 -10.84
C PRO A 12 6.35 -4.67 -9.31
N LEU A 13 6.25 -3.40 -8.88
CA LEU A 13 6.24 -3.00 -7.48
C LEU A 13 5.24 -3.88 -6.74
N LYS A 14 5.75 -4.76 -5.86
CA LYS A 14 4.89 -5.70 -5.15
C LYS A 14 3.99 -4.88 -4.24
N LEU A 15 2.73 -5.29 -4.10
CA LEU A 15 1.80 -4.63 -3.17
C LEU A 15 2.33 -4.62 -1.72
N SER A 16 3.22 -5.55 -1.37
CA SER A 16 3.95 -5.62 -0.11
C SER A 16 5.12 -4.62 0.02
N ASP A 17 5.64 -4.09 -1.09
CA ASP A 17 6.66 -3.01 -1.13
C ASP A 17 6.01 -1.61 -1.20
N SER A 18 4.72 -1.54 -1.54
CA SER A 18 3.96 -0.29 -1.49
C SER A 18 3.78 0.18 -0.04
N MET A 19 3.91 1.49 0.17
CA MET A 19 3.60 2.17 1.44
C MET A 19 2.15 1.92 1.90
N CYS A 20 1.31 1.48 0.97
CA CYS A 20 -0.11 1.20 1.15
C CYS A 20 -0.44 -0.26 1.52
N ALA A 21 0.58 -1.13 1.64
CA ALA A 21 0.42 -2.52 2.08
C ALA A 21 -0.37 -2.67 3.40
N PRO A 22 -0.12 -1.88 4.47
CA PRO A 22 -0.85 -2.06 5.73
C PRO A 22 -2.33 -1.66 5.62
N GLN A 23 -2.67 -0.64 4.82
CA GLN A 23 -4.05 -0.26 4.56
C GLN A 23 -4.78 -1.34 3.75
N TYR A 24 -4.10 -1.96 2.79
CA TYR A 24 -4.64 -3.10 2.04
C TYR A 24 -4.89 -4.32 2.96
N ALA A 25 -3.93 -4.64 3.82
CA ALA A 25 -4.10 -5.72 4.80
C ALA A 25 -5.26 -5.43 5.77
N ALA A 26 -5.43 -4.18 6.21
CA ALA A 26 -6.54 -3.76 7.05
C ALA A 26 -7.90 -3.89 6.36
N SER A 27 -8.00 -3.52 5.08
CA SER A 27 -9.24 -3.68 4.30
C SER A 27 -9.60 -5.15 4.08
N LEU A 28 -8.61 -6.01 3.84
CA LEU A 28 -8.83 -7.47 3.76
C LEU A 28 -9.29 -8.06 5.10
N LYS A 29 -8.70 -7.62 6.21
CA LYS A 29 -9.10 -8.08 7.54
C LYS A 29 -10.53 -7.67 7.87
N CYS A 30 -10.89 -6.42 7.56
CA CYS A 30 -12.26 -5.95 7.69
C CYS A 30 -13.24 -6.78 6.86
N LEU A 31 -12.89 -7.13 5.61
CA LEU A 31 -13.73 -8.02 4.79
C LEU A 31 -13.92 -9.37 5.46
N ASP A 32 -12.87 -10.00 5.97
CA ASP A 32 -12.96 -11.31 6.64
C ASP A 32 -13.92 -11.26 7.85
N GLU A 33 -13.78 -10.24 8.69
CA GLU A 33 -14.64 -10.02 9.86
C GLU A 33 -16.08 -9.62 9.48
N ALA A 34 -16.26 -8.92 8.37
CA ALA A 34 -17.54 -8.45 7.88
C ALA A 34 -18.26 -9.45 6.95
N ASN A 35 -17.79 -10.70 6.84
CA ASN A 35 -18.34 -11.70 5.90
C ASN A 35 -18.29 -11.24 4.43
N TYR A 36 -17.19 -10.58 4.05
CA TYR A 36 -16.92 -9.98 2.75
C TYR A 36 -17.88 -8.84 2.38
N ASP A 37 -18.52 -8.22 3.37
CA ASP A 37 -19.37 -7.05 3.17
C ASP A 37 -18.54 -5.79 2.92
N LYS A 38 -18.37 -5.45 1.64
CA LYS A 38 -17.61 -4.27 1.20
C LYS A 38 -18.16 -2.96 1.74
N SER A 39 -19.47 -2.89 2.00
CA SER A 39 -20.12 -1.66 2.44
C SER A 39 -19.65 -1.24 3.83
N LYS A 40 -19.29 -2.21 4.67
CA LYS A 40 -18.76 -1.96 6.02
C LYS A 40 -17.28 -1.57 6.05
N CYS A 41 -16.54 -1.85 4.97
CA CYS A 41 -15.10 -1.66 4.89
C CYS A 41 -14.69 -0.56 3.90
N GLN A 42 -15.66 0.26 3.46
CA GLN A 42 -15.49 1.29 2.45
C GLN A 42 -14.35 2.26 2.82
N ASP A 43 -14.30 2.70 4.08
CA ASP A 43 -13.27 3.60 4.62
C ASP A 43 -11.85 3.04 4.47
N HIS A 44 -11.66 1.74 4.70
CA HIS A 44 -10.35 1.10 4.52
C HIS A 44 -9.94 1.04 3.05
N PHE A 45 -10.89 0.83 2.14
CA PHE A 45 -10.63 0.86 0.70
C PHE A 45 -10.32 2.27 0.21
N ASP A 46 -11.02 3.30 0.71
CA ASP A 46 -10.76 4.68 0.32
C ASP A 46 -9.42 5.17 0.87
N ALA A 47 -9.06 4.80 2.10
CA ALA A 47 -7.72 5.03 2.64
C ALA A 47 -6.62 4.37 1.78
N TYR A 48 -6.83 3.14 1.32
CA TYR A 48 -5.91 2.45 0.41
C TYR A 48 -5.77 3.16 -0.95
N LYS A 49 -6.89 3.61 -1.55
CA LYS A 49 -6.87 4.37 -2.82
C LYS A 49 -6.14 5.70 -2.67
N GLU A 50 -6.42 6.43 -1.60
CA GLU A 50 -5.76 7.71 -1.33
C GLU A 50 -4.26 7.50 -1.12
N CYS A 51 -3.89 6.47 -0.35
CA CYS A 51 -2.51 6.10 -0.16
C CYS A 51 -1.83 5.80 -1.52
N LYS A 52 -2.44 5.01 -2.41
CA LYS A 52 -1.84 4.73 -3.73
C LYS A 52 -1.65 6.01 -4.56
N LYS A 53 -2.57 6.96 -4.46
CA LYS A 53 -2.47 8.26 -5.14
C LYS A 53 -1.29 9.08 -4.58
N GLN A 54 -1.12 9.07 -3.27
CA GLN A 54 0.02 9.68 -2.61
C GLN A 54 1.32 8.96 -2.98
N GLU A 55 1.35 7.63 -3.02
CA GLU A 55 2.54 6.85 -3.37
C GLU A 55 3.06 7.21 -4.77
N VAL A 56 2.17 7.35 -5.77
CA VAL A 56 2.56 7.82 -7.11
C VAL A 56 3.12 9.25 -7.07
N THR A 57 2.54 10.12 -6.26
CA THR A 57 2.93 11.53 -6.14
C THR A 57 4.28 11.67 -5.41
N VAL A 58 4.42 10.99 -4.28
CA VAL A 58 5.63 10.96 -3.44
C VAL A 58 6.75 10.25 -4.20
N MET A 59 6.49 9.12 -4.85
CA MET A 59 7.50 8.41 -5.63
C MET A 59 7.98 9.27 -6.81
N PHE A 60 7.09 10.00 -7.49
CA PHE A 60 7.49 10.95 -8.53
C PHE A 60 8.37 12.09 -7.98
N ASN A 61 7.99 12.67 -6.84
CA ASN A 61 8.79 13.71 -6.18
C ASN A 61 10.14 13.18 -5.69
N PHE A 62 10.17 11.96 -5.14
CA PHE A 62 11.38 11.32 -4.65
C PHE A 62 12.32 10.98 -5.79
N LEU A 63 11.80 10.45 -6.92
CA LEU A 63 12.58 10.23 -8.14
C LEU A 63 13.15 11.54 -8.69
N ARG A 64 12.36 12.62 -8.67
CA ARG A 64 12.81 13.95 -9.10
C ARG A 64 13.95 14.50 -8.23
N GLU A 65 13.89 14.31 -6.92
CA GLU A 65 14.93 14.77 -5.98
C GLU A 65 16.18 13.86 -6.01
N HIS A 66 15.99 12.55 -6.19
CA HIS A 66 17.08 11.56 -6.10
C HIS A 66 17.86 11.38 -7.43
N PHE A 67 17.29 11.76 -8.58
CA PHE A 67 17.98 11.79 -9.87
C PHE A 67 18.43 13.21 -10.30
N LYS A 68 18.39 14.18 -9.39
CA LYS A 68 18.96 15.52 -9.59
C LYS A 68 20.45 15.52 -9.22
#